data_AF-A0A015JWY9-F1
#
_entry.id   AF-A0A015JWY9-F1
#
_cell.length_a   1.000
_cell.length_b   1.000
_cell.length_c   1.000
_cell.angle_alpha   90.00
_cell.angle_beta   90.00
_cell.angle_gamma   90.00
#
_symmetry.space_group_name_H-M   'P 1'
#
loop_
_entity.id
_entity.type
_entity.pdbx_description
1 polymer ?
#
loop_
_entity_poly.entity_id
_entity_poly.type
_entity_poly.pdbx_seq_one_letter_code
_entity_poly.pdbx_strand_id
1 'polypeptide(L)'
;MNVKLVLFAFLFGGLILLNDKTNVNALPALQARQDPGSTLGAFKIVGKSGVNAMHAVLVSPRKVVFVDKLENNALKRPDGLSALSSEYDLDTNTAKPLGIYTNTFCSSGSWLGNGTLVEAGGDKGDANYRSGIQTLRLYDPSVGDWVELEGIVPSNRWYPAMVTLPNGNVMILGGSTAATGVNRAEIDNPTYTIFPPPNGGPLTDTAFPFLSSLLPYNLYPMVHVIPNYEGKTQLFIFANQNGIAYDLDTGTTITTYPKIPGGIRSYPLTGTSIIIPLDPTDYYKPTVMICGGNKVYELTSPAEASCGRLELTTPNAAWEMDEFGGQGRVMPDATFLVDGSILFVNGAATGFAGYRKGGGANALWVNENPVFTPFLYDPFAKTYKTLAASTIPRMYHSVSTLIPDGSVLIAGSNPQGSVSLNVKYSTE
;
A
#
# COMPACT_ATOMS: atom_id res chain seq x y z
N MET A 1 -0.72 36.97 -71.06
CA MET A 1 0.00 37.65 -69.95
C MET A 1 -1.04 37.95 -68.88
N ASN A 2 -1.10 37.13 -67.82
CA ASN A 2 -2.13 37.22 -66.79
C ASN A 2 -1.77 38.29 -65.75
N VAL A 3 -2.70 39.19 -65.48
CA VAL A 3 -2.75 39.99 -64.25
C VAL A 3 -4.14 39.86 -63.64
N LYS A 4 -4.13 39.39 -62.39
CA LYS A 4 -5.05 39.55 -61.25
C LYS A 4 -6.52 39.93 -61.51
N LEU A 5 -7.41 39.22 -60.81
CA LEU A 5 -8.47 39.88 -60.03
C LEU A 5 -8.80 39.06 -58.77
N VAL A 6 -8.76 39.73 -57.62
CA VAL A 6 -9.27 39.26 -56.34
C VAL A 6 -10.77 39.54 -56.30
N LEU A 7 -11.60 38.59 -55.86
CA LEU A 7 -12.84 38.92 -55.17
C LEU A 7 -13.32 37.76 -54.26
N PHE A 8 -13.76 38.16 -53.08
CA PHE A 8 -14.31 37.36 -51.98
C PHE A 8 -15.54 36.53 -52.38
N ALA A 9 -15.66 35.33 -51.82
CA ALA A 9 -16.93 34.60 -51.71
C ALA A 9 -17.03 33.90 -50.34
N PHE A 10 -18.02 34.32 -49.55
CA PHE A 10 -18.63 33.54 -48.47
C PHE A 10 -19.32 32.31 -49.09
N LEU A 11 -19.30 31.16 -48.40
CA LEU A 11 -20.48 30.37 -47.99
C LEU A 11 -20.09 28.94 -47.55
N PHE A 12 -20.63 28.55 -46.39
CA PHE A 12 -21.04 27.20 -45.96
C PHE A 12 -20.04 26.03 -46.05
N GLY A 13 -19.45 25.70 -44.90
CA GLY A 13 -19.15 24.32 -44.50
C GLY A 13 -19.59 24.18 -43.05
N GLY A 14 -20.66 23.46 -42.73
CA GLY A 14 -20.70 22.02 -42.82
C GLY A 14 -20.23 21.46 -41.49
N LEU A 15 -21.15 21.38 -40.52
CA LEU A 15 -20.93 20.75 -39.23
C LEU A 15 -20.72 19.24 -39.47
N ILE A 16 -19.47 18.80 -39.56
CA ILE A 16 -19.15 17.37 -39.58
C ILE A 16 -19.26 16.90 -38.13
N LEU A 17 -20.43 16.38 -37.77
CA LEU A 17 -20.58 15.49 -36.64
C LEU A 17 -19.83 14.20 -36.98
N LEU A 18 -18.60 14.07 -36.48
CA LEU A 18 -17.92 12.78 -36.36
C LEU A 18 -18.69 11.95 -35.32
N ASN A 19 -19.75 11.29 -35.78
CA ASN A 19 -20.41 10.23 -35.04
C ASN A 19 -19.62 8.94 -35.26
N ASP A 20 -18.38 8.90 -34.75
CA ASP A 20 -17.70 7.63 -34.56
C ASP A 20 -18.37 6.94 -33.39
N LYS A 21 -19.38 6.12 -33.72
CA LYS A 21 -19.70 4.95 -32.92
C LYS A 21 -18.45 4.06 -32.94
N THR A 22 -17.49 4.36 -32.08
CA THR A 22 -16.54 3.36 -31.62
C THR A 22 -17.38 2.28 -30.97
N ASN A 23 -17.68 1.24 -31.74
CA ASN A 23 -17.99 -0.06 -31.17
C ASN A 23 -16.76 -0.44 -30.36
N VAL A 24 -16.78 -0.08 -29.07
CA VAL A 24 -15.94 -0.71 -28.07
C VAL A 24 -16.42 -2.15 -28.07
N ASN A 25 -15.82 -2.97 -28.94
CA ASN A 25 -15.95 -4.41 -28.85
C ASN A 25 -15.54 -4.72 -27.41
N ALA A 26 -16.52 -5.13 -26.60
CA ALA A 26 -16.26 -5.73 -25.32
C ALA A 26 -15.13 -6.74 -25.55
N LEU A 27 -14.02 -6.58 -24.83
CA LEU A 27 -12.99 -7.60 -24.80
C LEU A 27 -13.71 -8.93 -24.58
N PRO A 28 -13.47 -9.97 -25.39
CA PRO A 28 -14.08 -11.26 -25.14
C PRO A 28 -13.75 -11.61 -23.70
N ALA A 29 -14.77 -11.90 -22.90
CA ALA A 29 -14.59 -12.34 -21.52
C ALA A 29 -13.52 -13.43 -21.54
N LEU A 30 -12.40 -13.17 -20.87
CA LEU A 30 -11.37 -14.17 -20.63
C LEU A 30 -12.00 -15.26 -19.77
N GLN A 31 -12.69 -16.21 -20.40
CA GLN A 31 -13.02 -17.46 -19.76
C GLN A 31 -11.70 -18.18 -19.56
N ALA A 32 -11.22 -18.18 -18.32
CA ALA A 32 -10.17 -19.09 -17.90
C ALA A 32 -10.59 -20.52 -18.28
N ARG A 33 -9.94 -21.07 -19.30
CA ARG A 33 -10.07 -22.46 -19.69
C ARG A 33 -9.52 -23.28 -18.52
N GLN A 34 -10.40 -23.90 -17.74
CA GLN A 34 -10.00 -24.84 -16.69
C GLN A 34 -9.62 -26.17 -17.33
N ASP A 35 -8.39 -26.63 -17.08
CA ASP A 35 -8.11 -28.06 -17.07
C ASP A 35 -8.37 -28.57 -15.64
N PRO A 36 -9.38 -29.41 -15.41
CA PRO A 36 -9.62 -30.00 -14.09
C PRO A 36 -8.45 -30.93 -13.74
N GLY A 37 -7.61 -30.53 -12.78
CA GLY A 37 -6.53 -31.36 -12.22
C GLY A 37 -5.19 -30.67 -11.98
N SER A 38 -4.98 -29.43 -12.45
CA SER A 38 -3.75 -28.68 -12.17
C SER A 38 -3.92 -27.73 -10.98
N THR A 39 -2.97 -27.73 -10.03
CA THR A 39 -2.80 -26.61 -9.08
C THR A 39 -2.62 -25.32 -9.85
N LEU A 40 -3.49 -24.33 -9.64
CA LEU A 40 -3.42 -23.03 -10.32
C LEU A 40 -2.30 -22.16 -9.73
N GLY A 41 -1.56 -21.47 -10.60
CA GLY A 41 -0.43 -20.64 -10.21
C GLY A 41 0.85 -21.44 -9.86
N ALA A 42 1.99 -20.77 -9.89
CA ALA A 42 3.28 -21.34 -9.52
C ALA A 42 4.19 -20.25 -8.94
N PHE A 43 5.10 -20.63 -8.05
CA PHE A 43 6.13 -19.76 -7.51
C PHE A 43 7.46 -20.03 -8.19
N LYS A 44 8.22 -18.97 -8.46
CA LYS A 44 9.59 -19.05 -8.96
C LYS A 44 10.46 -18.06 -8.18
N ILE A 45 11.55 -18.56 -7.59
CA ILE A 45 12.59 -17.70 -7.02
C ILE A 45 13.41 -17.15 -8.19
N VAL A 46 13.44 -15.83 -8.33
CA VAL A 46 14.10 -15.16 -9.47
C VAL A 46 15.39 -14.43 -9.10
N GLY A 47 15.56 -14.03 -7.85
CA GLY A 47 16.76 -13.33 -7.40
C GLY A 47 16.65 -12.85 -5.96
N LYS A 48 17.53 -11.90 -5.59
CA LYS A 48 17.54 -11.24 -4.29
C LYS A 48 17.34 -9.74 -4.47
N SER A 49 16.45 -9.14 -3.68
CA SER A 49 16.23 -7.69 -3.62
C SER A 49 17.46 -6.92 -3.12
N GLY A 50 18.39 -7.58 -2.42
CA GLY A 50 19.63 -7.00 -1.90
C GLY A 50 19.49 -6.33 -0.52
N VAL A 51 18.32 -5.77 -0.24
CA VAL A 51 17.85 -5.33 1.08
C VAL A 51 16.61 -6.14 1.47
N ASN A 52 16.26 -6.22 2.75
CA ASN A 52 14.99 -6.83 3.14
C ASN A 52 13.83 -5.92 2.67
N ALA A 53 12.95 -6.45 1.84
CA ALA A 53 11.97 -5.63 1.12
C ALA A 53 10.76 -5.27 2.00
N MET A 54 10.92 -4.29 2.88
CA MET A 54 9.81 -3.77 3.71
C MET A 54 8.78 -3.04 2.87
N HIS A 55 9.23 -2.19 1.94
CA HIS A 55 8.39 -1.53 0.93
C HIS A 55 8.88 -1.93 -0.47
N ALA A 56 7.96 -2.07 -1.42
CA ALA A 56 8.26 -2.33 -2.82
C ALA A 56 7.43 -1.44 -3.73
N VAL A 57 8.08 -0.82 -4.71
CA VAL A 57 7.43 0.09 -5.64
C VAL A 57 7.94 -0.16 -7.05
N LEU A 58 7.03 -0.47 -7.99
CA LEU A 58 7.36 -0.51 -9.41
C LEU A 58 7.55 0.93 -9.92
N VAL A 59 8.80 1.34 -10.13
CA VAL A 59 9.13 2.73 -10.52
C VAL A 59 9.29 2.93 -12.02
N SER A 60 9.42 1.83 -12.77
CA SER A 60 9.36 1.80 -14.22
C SER A 60 8.95 0.40 -14.68
N PRO A 61 8.60 0.19 -15.96
CA PRO A 61 8.20 -1.14 -16.44
C PRO A 61 9.22 -2.27 -16.22
N ARG A 62 10.46 -1.94 -15.86
CA ARG A 62 11.55 -2.92 -15.69
C ARG A 62 12.26 -2.81 -14.35
N LYS A 63 11.81 -1.91 -13.46
CA LYS A 63 12.54 -1.61 -12.22
C LYS A 63 11.62 -1.51 -11.04
N VAL A 64 12.00 -2.18 -9.97
CA VAL A 64 11.35 -2.10 -8.67
C VAL A 64 12.33 -1.49 -7.68
N VAL A 65 11.89 -0.48 -6.95
CA VAL A 65 12.62 0.05 -5.81
C VAL A 65 12.13 -0.66 -4.55
N PHE A 66 13.09 -1.20 -3.80
CA PHE A 66 12.86 -1.72 -2.47
C PHE A 66 13.41 -0.75 -1.43
N VAL A 67 12.68 -0.61 -0.32
CA VAL A 67 13.14 0.12 0.87
C VAL A 67 13.03 -0.82 2.05
N ASP A 68 14.06 -0.78 2.90
CA ASP A 68 14.20 -1.56 4.12
C ASP A 68 14.38 -0.62 5.31
N LYS A 69 14.68 -1.17 6.49
CA LYS A 69 15.15 -0.45 7.67
C LYS A 69 16.67 -0.48 7.82
N LEU A 70 17.15 0.30 8.79
CA LEU A 70 18.52 0.22 9.30
C LEU A 70 18.84 -1.17 9.86
N GLU A 71 19.53 -2.00 9.07
CA GLU A 71 20.02 -3.31 9.47
C GLU A 71 21.24 -3.80 8.66
N ASN A 72 21.72 -5.01 8.97
CA ASN A 72 22.92 -5.60 8.35
C ASN A 72 22.64 -6.21 6.98
N ASN A 73 22.04 -5.44 6.07
CA ASN A 73 21.78 -5.88 4.70
C ASN A 73 23.05 -6.33 3.97
N ALA A 74 22.88 -7.35 3.12
CA ALA A 74 23.97 -7.92 2.35
C ALA A 74 24.48 -6.95 1.28
N LEU A 75 23.57 -6.23 0.63
CA LEU A 75 23.93 -5.19 -0.32
C LEU A 75 24.56 -4.00 0.41
N LYS A 76 25.74 -3.59 -0.04
CA LYS A 76 26.46 -2.43 0.49
C LYS A 76 26.43 -1.27 -0.48
N ARG A 77 26.35 -0.07 0.05
CA ARG A 77 26.57 1.18 -0.70
C ARG A 77 28.06 1.35 -1.00
N PRO A 78 28.44 2.29 -1.91
CA PRO A 78 29.84 2.56 -2.22
C PRO A 78 30.72 2.97 -1.03
N ASP A 79 30.14 3.53 0.03
CA ASP A 79 30.82 3.89 1.27
C ASP A 79 31.04 2.71 2.25
N GLY A 80 30.61 1.50 1.87
CA GLY A 80 30.75 0.28 2.66
C GLY A 80 29.63 0.05 3.69
N LEU A 81 28.74 1.02 3.90
CA LEU A 81 27.59 0.86 4.79
C LEU A 81 26.49 0.02 4.13
N SER A 82 25.67 -0.64 4.94
CA SER A 82 24.50 -1.40 4.45
C SER A 82 23.58 -0.51 3.60
N ALA A 83 23.08 -1.03 2.48
CA ALA A 83 22.02 -0.33 1.76
C ALA A 83 20.70 -0.42 2.55
N LEU A 84 19.96 0.69 2.61
CA LEU A 84 18.56 0.70 3.10
C LEU A 84 17.55 0.71 1.96
N SER A 85 18.03 0.85 0.72
CA SER A 85 17.20 0.78 -0.47
C SER A 85 18.00 0.19 -1.64
N SER A 86 17.29 -0.44 -2.55
CA SER A 86 17.84 -0.97 -3.78
C SER A 86 16.92 -0.71 -4.96
N GLU A 87 17.51 -0.63 -6.15
CA GLU A 87 16.81 -0.73 -7.42
C GLU A 87 17.07 -2.12 -7.99
N TYR A 88 15.99 -2.86 -8.22
CA TYR A 88 15.99 -4.21 -8.76
C TYR A 88 15.55 -4.19 -10.22
N ASP A 89 16.40 -4.73 -11.10
CA ASP A 89 16.14 -4.84 -12.53
C ASP A 89 15.43 -6.18 -12.82
N LEU A 90 14.24 -6.10 -13.43
CA LEU A 90 13.38 -7.25 -13.74
C LEU A 90 13.90 -8.09 -14.92
N ASP A 91 14.72 -7.51 -15.81
CA ASP A 91 15.28 -8.24 -16.96
C ASP A 91 16.47 -9.10 -16.50
N THR A 92 17.34 -8.54 -15.65
CA THR A 92 18.57 -9.22 -15.20
C THR A 92 18.42 -9.93 -13.85
N ASN A 93 17.35 -9.65 -13.11
CA ASN A 93 17.12 -10.13 -11.74
C ASN A 93 18.21 -9.74 -10.74
N THR A 94 18.81 -8.56 -10.91
CA THR A 94 19.90 -8.04 -10.06
C THR A 94 19.52 -6.73 -9.37
N ALA A 95 20.00 -6.55 -8.15
CA ALA A 95 19.85 -5.32 -7.37
C ALA A 95 21.12 -4.47 -7.36
N LYS A 96 20.96 -3.14 -7.39
CA LYS A 96 22.01 -2.16 -7.08
C LYS A 96 21.60 -1.32 -5.85
N PRO A 97 22.55 -0.83 -5.03
CA PRO A 97 22.22 -0.01 -3.86
C PRO A 97 21.74 1.38 -4.29
N LEU A 98 20.83 1.96 -3.51
CA LEU A 98 20.42 3.36 -3.61
C LEU A 98 20.83 4.15 -2.37
N GLY A 99 20.98 5.47 -2.52
CA GLY A 99 21.52 6.40 -1.53
C GLY A 99 20.48 6.93 -0.53
N ILE A 100 20.02 6.07 0.39
CA ILE A 100 19.28 6.51 1.58
C ILE A 100 20.22 6.57 2.78
N TYR A 101 20.27 7.70 3.49
CA TYR A 101 21.13 7.92 4.67
C TYR A 101 20.36 8.25 5.95
N THR A 102 19.02 8.27 5.90
CA THR A 102 18.16 8.43 7.08
C THR A 102 17.37 7.15 7.36
N ASN A 103 17.05 6.88 8.62
CA ASN A 103 16.39 5.62 8.99
C ASN A 103 14.91 5.59 8.54
N THR A 104 14.63 4.73 7.56
CA THR A 104 13.36 4.49 6.88
C THR A 104 12.43 3.54 7.62
N PHE A 105 12.87 2.91 8.73
CA PHE A 105 12.02 1.97 9.46
C PHE A 105 10.69 2.62 9.85
N CYS A 106 9.57 2.03 9.43
CA CYS A 106 8.22 2.52 9.77
C CYS A 106 7.78 3.79 9.04
N SER A 107 8.44 4.15 7.93
CA SER A 107 7.96 5.19 7.01
C SER A 107 6.75 4.71 6.19
N SER A 108 6.24 5.56 5.30
CA SER A 108 5.36 5.15 4.20
C SER A 108 5.68 5.96 2.94
N GLY A 109 5.11 5.57 1.80
CA GLY A 109 5.31 6.30 0.56
C GLY A 109 4.08 6.36 -0.34
N SER A 110 4.09 7.31 -1.26
CA SER A 110 3.06 7.51 -2.28
C SER A 110 3.62 8.29 -3.47
N TRP A 111 2.83 8.46 -4.51
CA TRP A 111 3.27 9.12 -5.75
C TRP A 111 2.81 10.56 -5.81
N LEU A 112 3.69 11.46 -6.24
CA LEU A 112 3.25 12.74 -6.78
C LEU A 112 2.69 12.56 -8.19
N GLY A 113 1.80 13.45 -8.59
CA GLY A 113 1.18 13.43 -9.92
C GLY A 113 2.17 13.60 -11.08
N ASN A 114 3.39 14.05 -10.81
CA ASN A 114 4.48 14.13 -11.78
C ASN A 114 5.29 12.82 -11.91
N GLY A 115 4.96 11.77 -11.16
CA GLY A 115 5.68 10.49 -11.17
C GLY A 115 6.91 10.44 -10.27
N THR A 116 7.12 11.40 -9.36
CA THR A 116 8.12 11.29 -8.29
C THR A 116 7.55 10.46 -7.13
N LEU A 117 8.28 9.43 -6.70
CA LEU A 117 7.95 8.68 -5.49
C LEU A 117 8.37 9.50 -4.27
N VAL A 118 7.47 9.64 -3.31
CA VAL A 118 7.71 10.34 -2.05
C VAL A 118 7.56 9.36 -0.91
N GLU A 119 8.53 9.35 -0.02
CA GLU A 119 8.49 8.61 1.24
C GLU A 119 8.58 9.59 2.41
N ALA A 120 7.84 9.35 3.49
CA ALA A 120 7.84 10.20 4.67
C ALA A 120 7.94 9.43 5.98
N GLY A 121 8.65 10.01 6.93
CA GLY A 121 8.80 9.45 8.28
C GLY A 121 9.86 8.37 8.37
N GLY A 122 9.82 7.61 9.46
CA GLY A 122 10.81 6.59 9.75
C GLY A 122 11.08 6.44 11.25
N ASP A 123 12.32 6.11 11.60
CA ASP A 123 12.81 5.97 12.98
C ASP A 123 13.96 6.96 13.24
N LYS A 124 14.37 7.07 14.50
CA LYS A 124 15.62 7.66 14.92
C LYS A 124 16.78 6.97 14.20
N GLY A 125 17.79 7.77 13.88
CA GLY A 125 19.05 7.30 13.33
C GLY A 125 19.96 6.68 14.38
N ASP A 126 21.18 6.35 13.95
CA ASP A 126 22.28 5.86 14.79
C ASP A 126 23.58 6.64 14.49
N ALA A 127 24.74 6.05 14.75
CA ALA A 127 26.03 6.67 14.46
C ALA A 127 26.31 6.90 12.96
N ASN A 128 25.69 6.11 12.07
CA ASN A 128 25.95 6.09 10.63
C ASN A 128 24.78 6.61 9.79
N TYR A 129 23.57 6.60 10.34
CA TYR A 129 22.35 7.05 9.67
C TYR A 129 21.69 8.15 10.47
N ARG A 130 21.15 9.15 9.76
CA ARG A 130 20.43 10.27 10.37
C ARG A 130 18.99 9.89 10.68
N SER A 131 18.29 10.76 11.41
CA SER A 131 16.90 10.52 11.79
C SER A 131 15.98 10.59 10.58
N GLY A 132 15.04 9.65 10.47
CA GLY A 132 14.00 9.63 9.43
C GLY A 132 12.66 10.20 9.85
N ILE A 133 12.40 10.33 11.17
CA ILE A 133 11.07 10.67 11.72
C ILE A 133 10.45 11.96 11.18
N GLN A 134 11.25 12.90 10.66
CA GLN A 134 10.78 14.16 10.06
C GLN A 134 11.31 14.37 8.63
N THR A 135 11.66 13.28 7.95
CA THR A 135 12.35 13.31 6.67
C THR A 135 11.38 12.97 5.54
N LEU A 136 11.50 13.70 4.43
CA LEU A 136 10.95 13.30 3.15
C LEU A 136 12.08 12.72 2.29
N ARG A 137 11.81 11.63 1.57
CA ARG A 137 12.73 11.06 0.58
C ARG A 137 12.02 11.06 -0.77
N LEU A 138 12.67 11.63 -1.77
CA LEU A 138 12.14 11.79 -3.11
C LEU A 138 12.94 10.91 -4.06
N TYR A 139 12.28 10.02 -4.79
CA TYR A 139 12.89 9.25 -5.85
C TYR A 139 12.29 9.67 -7.19
N ASP A 140 13.13 10.29 -8.01
CA ASP A 140 12.80 10.59 -9.41
C ASP A 140 13.32 9.44 -10.29
N PRO A 141 12.43 8.71 -10.99
CA PRO A 141 12.84 7.61 -11.87
C PRO A 141 13.80 8.02 -12.99
N SER A 142 13.84 9.31 -13.37
CA SER A 142 14.75 9.83 -14.38
C SER A 142 16.18 10.01 -13.87
N VAL A 143 16.34 10.26 -12.56
CA VAL A 143 17.64 10.37 -11.88
C VAL A 143 18.12 8.99 -11.44
N GLY A 144 17.20 8.16 -10.93
CA GLY A 144 17.48 6.80 -10.49
C GLY A 144 18.18 6.69 -9.14
N ASP A 145 17.99 7.69 -8.26
CA ASP A 145 18.42 7.67 -6.86
C ASP A 145 17.55 8.60 -5.97
N TRP A 146 17.71 8.50 -4.65
CA TRP A 146 16.96 9.28 -3.65
C TRP A 146 17.57 10.66 -3.36
N VAL A 147 16.68 11.61 -3.09
CA VAL A 147 16.99 12.92 -2.52
C VAL A 147 16.29 13.04 -1.17
N GLU A 148 17.06 13.29 -0.10
CA GLU A 148 16.53 13.39 1.27
C GLU A 148 16.39 14.86 1.70
N LEU A 149 15.20 15.21 2.17
CA LEU A 149 14.87 16.49 2.77
C LEU A 149 14.60 16.26 4.26
N GLU A 150 15.62 16.51 5.07
CA GLU A 150 15.58 16.22 6.51
C GLU A 150 14.94 17.36 7.31
N GLY A 151 14.17 17.00 8.34
CA GLY A 151 13.58 17.96 9.27
C GLY A 151 12.49 18.87 8.68
N ILE A 152 11.98 18.55 7.49
CA ILE A 152 10.94 19.32 6.80
C ILE A 152 9.52 18.94 7.22
N VAL A 153 9.29 17.69 7.64
CA VAL A 153 7.97 17.27 8.11
C VAL A 153 7.71 17.89 9.49
N PRO A 154 6.59 18.60 9.72
CA PRO A 154 6.42 19.46 10.91
C PRO A 154 6.45 18.71 12.25
N SER A 155 6.03 17.45 12.23
CA SER A 155 6.03 16.57 13.39
C SER A 155 6.58 15.19 13.05
N ASN A 156 6.99 14.46 14.08
CA ASN A 156 7.49 13.10 13.94
C ASN A 156 6.41 12.16 13.37
N ARG A 157 6.79 11.35 12.37
CA ARG A 157 5.92 10.39 11.69
C ARG A 157 6.50 8.98 11.78
N TRP A 158 5.94 8.16 12.66
CA TRP A 158 6.14 6.72 12.73
C TRP A 158 4.84 5.99 12.35
N TYR A 159 4.90 5.04 11.42
CA TYR A 159 3.71 4.39 10.83
C TYR A 159 2.62 5.36 10.33
N PRO A 160 2.97 6.43 9.59
CA PRO A 160 1.97 7.27 8.92
C PRO A 160 1.39 6.52 7.71
N ALA A 161 0.16 6.85 7.30
CA ALA A 161 -0.34 6.49 5.98
C ALA A 161 -0.05 7.61 4.97
N MET A 162 0.11 7.26 3.69
CA MET A 162 0.26 8.24 2.61
C MET A 162 -0.65 7.90 1.43
N VAL A 163 -1.25 8.92 0.83
CA VAL A 163 -2.14 8.77 -0.33
C VAL A 163 -1.92 9.91 -1.32
N THR A 164 -1.87 9.58 -2.61
CA THR A 164 -1.92 10.55 -3.71
C THR A 164 -3.32 11.14 -3.81
N LEU A 165 -3.42 12.45 -3.77
CA LEU A 165 -4.65 13.21 -3.93
C LEU A 165 -4.97 13.43 -5.41
N PRO A 166 -6.23 13.72 -5.78
CA PRO A 166 -6.64 13.96 -7.18
C PRO A 166 -5.86 15.05 -7.91
N ASN A 167 -5.34 16.04 -7.17
CA ASN A 167 -4.53 17.13 -7.72
C ASN A 167 -3.04 16.76 -7.90
N GLY A 168 -2.64 15.53 -7.55
CA GLY A 168 -1.26 15.05 -7.64
C GLY A 168 -0.38 15.36 -6.43
N ASN A 169 -0.90 16.03 -5.40
CA ASN A 169 -0.20 16.15 -4.12
C ASN A 169 -0.32 14.86 -3.31
N VAL A 170 0.44 14.75 -2.24
CA VAL A 170 0.41 13.62 -1.31
C VAL A 170 -0.03 14.10 0.07
N MET A 171 -0.98 13.39 0.66
CA MET A 171 -1.33 13.55 2.08
C MET A 171 -0.52 12.56 2.92
N ILE A 172 0.09 13.05 4.00
CA ILE A 172 0.76 12.25 5.04
C ILE A 172 -0.14 12.29 6.26
N LEU A 173 -0.72 11.15 6.65
CA LEU A 173 -1.74 11.06 7.70
C LEU A 173 -1.25 10.24 8.89
N GLY A 174 -1.37 10.82 10.07
CA GLY A 174 -1.29 10.08 11.32
C GLY A 174 0.12 9.67 11.72
N GLY A 175 0.17 8.52 12.41
CA GLY A 175 1.38 7.93 12.97
C GLY A 175 1.55 8.20 14.46
N SER A 176 2.71 7.86 14.99
CA SER A 176 3.15 8.23 16.34
C SER A 176 4.40 9.10 16.29
N THR A 177 4.63 9.86 17.35
CA THR A 177 5.80 10.74 17.47
C THR A 177 7.06 9.99 17.93
N ALA A 178 6.94 8.70 18.23
CA ALA A 178 8.02 7.80 18.62
C ALA A 178 7.70 6.34 18.28
N ALA A 179 8.74 5.50 18.23
CA ALA A 179 8.64 4.06 18.03
C ALA A 179 7.67 3.38 19.01
N THR A 180 6.78 2.53 18.50
CA THR A 180 5.86 1.77 19.34
C THR A 180 5.33 0.50 18.68
N GLY A 181 5.00 -0.51 19.49
CA GLY A 181 4.24 -1.69 19.06
C GLY A 181 2.72 -1.50 19.11
N VAL A 182 2.25 -0.64 20.04
CA VAL A 182 0.83 -0.31 20.25
C VAL A 182 0.78 1.18 20.60
N ASN A 183 -0.09 1.96 19.95
CA ASN A 183 -0.08 3.41 20.13
C ASN A 183 -0.70 3.83 21.48
N ARG A 184 -0.45 5.07 21.91
CA ARG A 184 -0.99 5.64 23.16
C ARG A 184 -1.03 7.16 23.06
N ALA A 185 -1.87 7.78 23.90
CA ALA A 185 -2.18 9.21 23.81
C ALA A 185 -0.94 10.11 23.90
N GLU A 186 0.09 9.71 24.64
CA GLU A 186 1.30 10.53 24.88
C GLU A 186 2.19 10.66 23.64
N ILE A 187 2.07 9.74 22.68
CA ILE A 187 2.87 9.72 21.46
C ILE A 187 2.01 9.69 20.20
N ASP A 188 0.70 9.85 20.31
CA ASP A 188 -0.20 9.88 19.15
C ASP A 188 0.09 11.11 18.30
N ASN A 189 0.08 10.96 16.97
CA ASN A 189 0.13 12.08 16.04
C ASN A 189 -1.17 12.14 15.23
N PRO A 190 -2.23 12.78 15.75
CA PRO A 190 -3.53 12.85 15.09
C PRO A 190 -3.61 14.04 14.14
N THR A 191 -2.67 14.14 13.22
CA THR A 191 -2.61 15.24 12.23
C THR A 191 -2.36 14.72 10.83
N TYR A 192 -2.63 15.54 9.83
CA TYR A 192 -2.14 15.33 8.47
C TYR A 192 -1.33 16.51 7.95
N THR A 193 -0.48 16.25 6.96
CA THR A 193 0.30 17.23 6.20
C THR A 193 0.05 17.00 4.71
N ILE A 194 0.01 18.05 3.88
CA ILE A 194 -0.04 17.91 2.41
C ILE A 194 1.31 18.36 1.81
N PHE A 195 1.90 17.51 0.97
CA PHE A 195 3.14 17.77 0.24
C PHE A 195 2.91 17.66 -1.28
N PRO A 196 3.36 18.64 -2.10
CA PRO A 196 3.90 19.93 -1.71
C PRO A 196 2.88 20.78 -0.95
N PRO A 197 3.33 21.78 -0.16
CA PRO A 197 2.45 22.66 0.59
C PRO A 197 1.54 23.44 -0.38
N PRO A 198 0.20 23.34 -0.28
CA PRO A 198 -0.73 23.97 -1.24
C PRO A 198 -0.55 25.50 -1.36
N ASN A 199 -0.14 26.14 -0.27
CA ASN A 199 0.04 27.59 -0.21
C ASN A 199 1.46 28.06 -0.63
N GLY A 200 2.33 27.13 -1.06
CA GLY A 200 3.74 27.41 -1.40
C GLY A 200 4.63 27.80 -0.21
N GLY A 201 4.09 27.76 1.01
CA GLY A 201 4.81 28.05 2.27
C GLY A 201 5.53 26.82 2.85
N PRO A 202 5.88 26.82 4.15
CA PRO A 202 6.37 25.63 4.82
C PRO A 202 5.27 24.56 4.94
N LEU A 203 5.67 23.31 5.13
CA LEU A 203 4.74 22.26 5.52
C LEU A 203 4.10 22.59 6.87
N THR A 204 2.82 22.29 7.02
CA THR A 204 2.06 22.52 8.24
C THR A 204 1.19 21.32 8.56
N ASP A 205 1.10 20.97 9.83
CA ASP A 205 0.15 19.96 10.29
C ASP A 205 -1.24 20.54 10.47
N THR A 206 -2.24 19.79 10.03
CA THR A 206 -3.65 20.06 10.29
C THR A 206 -4.20 18.99 11.21
N ALA A 207 -4.92 19.42 12.24
CA ALA A 207 -5.50 18.54 13.24
C ALA A 207 -6.52 17.57 12.62
N PHE A 208 -6.47 16.32 13.04
CA PHE A 208 -7.32 15.23 12.56
C PHE A 208 -7.75 14.33 13.73
N PRO A 209 -8.66 14.81 14.59
CA PRO A 209 -8.98 14.19 15.88
C PRO A 209 -9.63 12.80 15.80
N PHE A 210 -10.09 12.38 14.60
CA PHE A 210 -10.63 11.04 14.39
C PHE A 210 -9.62 9.96 14.82
N LEU A 211 -8.32 10.12 14.52
CA LEU A 211 -7.31 9.11 14.87
C LEU A 211 -7.16 8.91 16.38
N SER A 212 -7.19 9.97 17.18
CA SER A 212 -7.08 9.85 18.64
C SER A 212 -8.26 9.09 19.25
N SER A 213 -9.45 9.18 18.65
CA SER A 213 -10.62 8.42 19.10
C SER A 213 -10.51 6.90 18.87
N LEU A 214 -9.52 6.46 18.10
CA LEU A 214 -9.33 5.08 17.66
C LEU A 214 -8.13 4.39 18.32
N LEU A 215 -7.47 5.07 19.26
CA LEU A 215 -6.42 4.49 20.08
C LEU A 215 -6.90 3.19 20.75
N PRO A 216 -6.01 2.20 20.93
CA PRO A 216 -4.58 2.26 20.64
C PRO A 216 -4.18 1.74 19.24
N TYR A 217 -5.15 1.46 18.37
CA TYR A 217 -4.94 0.75 17.09
C TYR A 217 -5.25 1.64 15.88
N ASN A 218 -4.50 2.73 15.74
CA ASN A 218 -4.73 3.78 14.74
C ASN A 218 -3.52 4.07 13.84
N LEU A 219 -2.46 3.26 13.92
CA LEU A 219 -1.26 3.37 13.08
C LEU A 219 -1.48 2.71 11.71
N TYR A 220 -0.81 3.23 10.68
CA TYR A 220 -1.08 2.92 9.28
C TYR A 220 -2.60 2.88 8.97
N PRO A 221 -3.33 4.00 9.16
CA PRO A 221 -4.74 4.05 8.81
C PRO A 221 -4.91 3.75 7.31
N MET A 222 -5.98 3.03 6.98
CA MET A 222 -6.32 2.71 5.60
C MET A 222 -6.97 3.93 4.96
N VAL A 223 -6.42 4.42 3.86
CA VAL A 223 -6.89 5.64 3.19
C VAL A 223 -7.13 5.37 1.71
N HIS A 224 -8.33 5.66 1.23
CA HIS A 224 -8.71 5.53 -0.18
C HIS A 224 -9.38 6.83 -0.65
N VAL A 225 -9.06 7.30 -1.85
CA VAL A 225 -9.80 8.40 -2.48
C VAL A 225 -11.18 7.90 -2.90
N ILE A 226 -12.22 8.69 -2.61
CA ILE A 226 -13.61 8.41 -3.00
C ILE A 226 -13.91 9.15 -4.32
N PRO A 227 -14.04 8.43 -5.46
CA PRO A 227 -14.50 9.00 -6.71
C PRO A 227 -15.89 9.62 -6.54
N ASN A 228 -16.06 10.82 -7.09
CA ASN A 228 -17.33 11.52 -7.07
C ASN A 228 -17.44 12.43 -8.31
N TYR A 229 -18.67 12.72 -8.72
CA TYR A 229 -18.96 13.58 -9.88
C TYR A 229 -18.86 15.08 -9.55
N GLU A 230 -18.78 15.43 -8.26
CA GLU A 230 -18.72 16.82 -7.78
C GLU A 230 -17.31 17.42 -7.87
N GLY A 231 -16.30 16.60 -8.16
CA GLY A 231 -14.90 17.03 -8.24
C GLY A 231 -14.26 17.35 -6.88
N LYS A 232 -14.86 16.88 -5.78
CA LYS A 232 -14.37 17.09 -4.42
C LYS A 232 -13.25 16.12 -4.06
N THR A 233 -12.36 16.54 -3.17
CA THR A 233 -11.34 15.65 -2.60
C THR A 233 -11.90 14.91 -1.39
N GLN A 234 -12.61 13.82 -1.65
CA GLN A 234 -13.20 12.99 -0.60
C GLN A 234 -12.35 11.75 -0.32
N LEU A 235 -12.19 11.39 0.95
CA LEU A 235 -11.36 10.27 1.40
C LEU A 235 -12.17 9.33 2.29
N PHE A 236 -12.06 8.01 2.05
CA PHE A 236 -12.41 7.00 3.02
C PHE A 236 -11.21 6.77 3.92
N ILE A 237 -11.38 6.97 5.22
CA ILE A 237 -10.32 6.80 6.21
C ILE A 237 -10.81 5.81 7.25
N PHE A 238 -10.05 4.74 7.44
CA PHE A 238 -10.37 3.67 8.37
C PHE A 238 -9.21 3.37 9.31
N ALA A 239 -9.53 3.24 10.59
CA ALA A 239 -8.60 2.73 11.59
C ALA A 239 -9.34 1.96 12.68
N ASN A 240 -8.62 1.04 13.32
CA ASN A 240 -9.12 0.13 14.34
C ASN A 240 -10.27 -0.74 13.77
N GLN A 241 -11.52 -0.31 13.94
CA GLN A 241 -12.73 -0.93 13.39
C GLN A 241 -13.69 0.08 12.73
N ASN A 242 -13.32 1.36 12.69
CA ASN A 242 -14.23 2.44 12.30
C ASN A 242 -13.74 3.11 11.03
N GLY A 243 -14.66 3.48 10.15
CA GLY A 243 -14.39 4.26 8.95
C GLY A 243 -15.20 5.56 8.92
N ILE A 244 -14.67 6.57 8.25
CA ILE A 244 -15.39 7.81 7.91
C ILE A 244 -15.20 8.11 6.41
N ALA A 245 -16.13 8.87 5.84
CA ALA A 245 -15.86 9.68 4.66
C ALA A 245 -15.51 11.10 5.12
N TYR A 246 -14.42 11.63 4.62
CA TYR A 246 -13.89 12.95 4.97
C TYR A 246 -13.75 13.81 3.72
N ASP A 247 -14.29 15.02 3.76
CA ASP A 247 -14.10 16.04 2.73
C ASP A 247 -12.84 16.84 3.08
N LEU A 248 -11.78 16.68 2.29
CA LEU A 248 -10.51 17.36 2.53
C LEU A 248 -10.59 18.84 2.13
N ASP A 249 -11.47 19.22 1.20
CA ASP A 249 -11.58 20.60 0.73
C ASP A 249 -12.19 21.50 1.81
N THR A 250 -13.15 20.96 2.58
CA THR A 250 -13.78 21.65 3.72
C THR A 250 -13.19 21.28 5.08
N GLY A 251 -12.40 20.21 5.14
CA GLY A 251 -11.80 19.71 6.36
C GLY A 251 -12.81 19.04 7.32
N THR A 252 -13.89 18.46 6.81
CA THR A 252 -15.01 17.95 7.63
C THR A 252 -15.37 16.50 7.35
N THR A 253 -15.78 15.78 8.38
CA THR A 253 -16.39 14.45 8.23
C THR A 253 -17.76 14.57 7.56
N ILE A 254 -17.93 13.86 6.44
CA ILE A 254 -19.19 13.77 5.69
C ILE A 254 -20.11 12.75 6.36
N THR A 255 -19.58 11.56 6.65
CA THR A 255 -20.32 10.47 7.28
C THR A 255 -19.39 9.56 8.09
N THR A 256 -19.96 8.93 9.12
CA THR A 256 -19.31 7.88 9.89
C THR A 256 -19.98 6.56 9.57
N TYR A 257 -19.18 5.58 9.19
CA TYR A 257 -19.64 4.24 8.83
C TYR A 257 -19.78 3.36 10.08
N PRO A 258 -20.64 2.33 10.05
CA PRO A 258 -20.72 1.36 11.14
C PRO A 258 -19.37 0.67 11.36
N LYS A 259 -19.14 0.18 12.58
CA LYS A 259 -17.96 -0.64 12.88
C LYS A 259 -17.98 -1.90 12.03
N ILE A 260 -16.83 -2.28 11.47
CA ILE A 260 -16.71 -3.58 10.81
C ILE A 260 -16.85 -4.69 11.87
N PRO A 261 -17.74 -5.68 11.68
CA PRO A 261 -17.84 -6.83 12.55
C PRO A 261 -16.55 -7.66 12.60
N GLY A 262 -16.42 -8.47 13.66
CA GLY A 262 -15.26 -9.34 13.88
C GLY A 262 -14.25 -8.71 14.84
N GLY A 263 -13.20 -8.12 14.28
CA GLY A 263 -12.04 -7.65 15.02
C GLY A 263 -11.36 -6.43 14.40
N ILE A 264 -10.20 -6.10 14.95
CA ILE A 264 -9.38 -4.95 14.58
C ILE A 264 -8.65 -5.23 13.27
N ARG A 265 -8.58 -4.21 12.41
CA ARG A 265 -7.97 -4.32 11.07
C ARG A 265 -6.74 -3.44 10.88
N SER A 266 -6.37 -2.63 11.87
CA SER A 266 -5.20 -1.74 11.82
C SER A 266 -4.03 -2.29 12.63
N TYR A 267 -2.84 -1.70 12.42
CA TYR A 267 -1.62 -2.11 13.10
C TYR A 267 -1.77 -2.10 14.64
N PRO A 268 -1.25 -3.12 15.34
CA PRO A 268 -0.48 -4.27 14.84
C PRO A 268 -1.34 -5.50 14.47
N LEU A 269 -2.67 -5.43 14.62
CA LEU A 269 -3.59 -6.52 14.26
C LEU A 269 -4.00 -6.45 12.79
N THR A 270 -3.07 -6.03 11.93
CA THR A 270 -3.40 -5.46 10.63
C THR A 270 -4.03 -6.46 9.68
N GLY A 271 -5.14 -6.05 9.08
CA GLY A 271 -5.66 -6.62 7.85
C GLY A 271 -5.12 -5.86 6.64
N THR A 272 -5.79 -6.02 5.50
CA THR A 272 -5.53 -5.26 4.28
C THR A 272 -6.81 -4.59 3.79
N SER A 273 -6.67 -3.52 3.02
CA SER A 273 -7.80 -2.81 2.41
C SER A 273 -7.54 -2.54 0.94
N ILE A 274 -8.61 -2.63 0.15
CA ILE A 274 -8.57 -2.36 -1.29
C ILE A 274 -9.90 -1.76 -1.71
N ILE A 275 -9.89 -0.80 -2.62
CA ILE A 275 -11.11 -0.38 -3.32
C ILE A 275 -11.37 -1.37 -4.44
N ILE A 276 -12.58 -1.92 -4.55
CA ILE A 276 -12.97 -2.83 -5.63
C ILE A 276 -12.85 -2.11 -6.99
N PRO A 277 -12.50 -2.79 -8.10
CA PRO A 277 -12.43 -2.16 -9.41
C PRO A 277 -13.72 -1.39 -9.72
N LEU A 278 -13.57 -0.13 -10.10
CA LEU A 278 -14.71 0.73 -10.41
C LEU A 278 -15.35 0.28 -11.72
N ASP A 279 -16.67 0.08 -11.72
CA ASP A 279 -17.40 -0.46 -12.85
C ASP A 279 -18.27 0.63 -13.52
N PRO A 280 -18.11 0.91 -14.83
CA PRO A 280 -18.99 1.87 -15.51
C PRO A 280 -20.48 1.47 -15.48
N THR A 281 -20.79 0.18 -15.34
CA THR A 281 -22.17 -0.32 -15.32
C THR A 281 -22.91 0.00 -14.03
N ASP A 282 -22.21 0.24 -12.92
CA ASP A 282 -22.78 0.65 -11.64
C ASP A 282 -22.60 2.15 -11.36
N TYR A 283 -22.12 2.90 -12.35
CA TYR A 283 -21.74 4.31 -12.26
C TYR A 283 -20.52 4.56 -11.36
N TYR A 284 -19.55 3.65 -11.39
CA TYR A 284 -18.28 3.73 -10.66
C TYR A 284 -18.47 3.85 -9.15
N LYS A 285 -19.43 3.11 -8.58
CA LYS A 285 -19.71 3.15 -7.15
C LYS A 285 -18.51 2.64 -6.35
N PRO A 286 -17.92 3.47 -5.48
CA PRO A 286 -16.74 3.06 -4.74
C PRO A 286 -17.11 2.11 -3.60
N THR A 287 -16.69 0.86 -3.74
CA THR A 287 -16.79 -0.15 -2.69
C THR A 287 -15.42 -0.44 -2.11
N VAL A 288 -15.23 -0.23 -0.82
CA VAL A 288 -14.02 -0.68 -0.11
C VAL A 288 -14.21 -2.10 0.39
N MET A 289 -13.16 -2.90 0.34
CA MET A 289 -13.07 -4.23 0.94
C MET A 289 -11.93 -4.26 1.95
N ILE A 290 -12.21 -4.75 3.16
CA ILE A 290 -11.22 -4.90 4.23
C ILE A 290 -11.21 -6.35 4.71
N CYS A 291 -10.04 -6.98 4.68
CA CYS A 291 -9.87 -8.41 4.94
C CYS A 291 -8.80 -8.70 5.99
N GLY A 292 -9.01 -9.75 6.77
CA GLY A 292 -8.00 -10.22 7.73
C GLY A 292 -7.84 -9.29 8.94
N GLY A 293 -6.75 -9.45 9.68
CA GLY A 293 -6.52 -8.78 10.95
C GLY A 293 -6.75 -9.69 12.14
N ASN A 294 -7.09 -9.16 13.31
CA ASN A 294 -7.25 -9.98 14.52
C ASN A 294 -8.17 -9.34 15.57
N LYS A 295 -8.77 -10.15 16.45
CA LYS A 295 -9.64 -9.69 17.54
C LYS A 295 -8.87 -9.24 18.77
N VAL A 296 -7.77 -9.91 19.08
CA VAL A 296 -7.05 -9.73 20.34
C VAL A 296 -5.55 -9.64 20.09
N TYR A 297 -4.89 -8.74 20.81
CA TYR A 297 -3.43 -8.58 20.79
C TYR A 297 -2.73 -9.64 21.64
N GLU A 298 -2.76 -10.88 21.17
CA GLU A 298 -2.20 -12.06 21.82
C GLU A 298 -1.51 -12.98 20.81
N LEU A 299 -0.45 -13.67 21.26
CA LEU A 299 0.42 -14.48 20.40
C LEU A 299 -0.31 -15.64 19.72
N THR A 300 -1.22 -16.27 20.44
CA THR A 300 -1.98 -17.44 19.98
C THR A 300 -3.32 -17.06 19.38
N SER A 301 -3.65 -15.76 19.29
CA SER A 301 -4.95 -15.32 18.81
C SER A 301 -5.11 -15.64 17.32
N PRO A 302 -6.15 -16.38 16.91
CA PRO A 302 -6.37 -16.71 15.51
C PRO A 302 -6.74 -15.45 14.73
N ALA A 303 -6.10 -15.28 13.59
CA ALA A 303 -6.39 -14.16 12.70
C ALA A 303 -7.83 -14.24 12.15
N GLU A 304 -8.39 -13.07 11.85
CA GLU A 304 -9.72 -12.93 11.26
C GLU A 304 -9.77 -13.60 9.89
N ALA A 305 -10.69 -14.55 9.73
CA ALA A 305 -11.01 -15.22 8.46
C ALA A 305 -12.20 -14.53 7.75
N SER A 306 -12.34 -13.22 7.93
CA SER A 306 -13.47 -12.45 7.43
C SER A 306 -13.01 -11.26 6.58
N CYS A 307 -13.81 -10.95 5.57
CA CYS A 307 -13.73 -9.77 4.74
C CYS A 307 -15.03 -8.98 4.82
N GLY A 308 -14.96 -7.65 4.90
CA GLY A 308 -16.12 -6.78 4.81
C GLY A 308 -16.05 -5.91 3.58
N ARG A 309 -17.15 -5.82 2.83
CA ARG A 309 -17.35 -4.84 1.76
C ARG A 309 -18.28 -3.72 2.22
N LEU A 310 -17.98 -2.49 1.83
CA LEU A 310 -18.79 -1.32 2.14
C LEU A 310 -18.83 -0.39 0.93
N GLU A 311 -20.01 -0.25 0.33
CA GLU A 311 -20.24 0.74 -0.73
C GLU A 311 -20.43 2.11 -0.08
N LEU A 312 -19.57 3.06 -0.42
CA LEU A 312 -19.35 4.27 0.35
C LEU A 312 -20.42 5.36 0.11
N THR A 313 -21.13 5.30 -1.02
CA THR A 313 -22.11 6.32 -1.42
C THR A 313 -23.55 5.99 -1.03
N THR A 314 -23.81 4.74 -0.61
CA THR A 314 -25.14 4.29 -0.17
C THR A 314 -25.53 4.97 1.15
N PRO A 315 -26.71 5.61 1.23
CA PRO A 315 -27.24 6.11 2.49
C PRO A 315 -27.36 4.99 3.53
N ASN A 316 -26.83 5.22 4.73
CA ASN A 316 -26.77 4.21 5.80
C ASN A 316 -26.01 2.93 5.38
N ALA A 317 -24.92 3.08 4.62
CA ALA A 317 -24.07 1.97 4.19
C ALA A 317 -23.76 1.00 5.34
N ALA A 318 -23.85 -0.29 5.05
CA ALA A 318 -23.60 -1.37 6.00
C ALA A 318 -22.58 -2.34 5.43
N TRP A 319 -21.81 -2.97 6.32
CA TRP A 319 -20.83 -3.98 5.93
C TRP A 319 -21.52 -5.23 5.41
N GLU A 320 -21.22 -5.60 4.18
CA GLU A 320 -21.47 -6.94 3.65
C GLU A 320 -20.28 -7.83 4.03
N MET A 321 -20.48 -8.72 4.99
CA MET A 321 -19.43 -9.62 5.48
C MET A 321 -19.41 -10.94 4.71
N ASP A 322 -18.20 -11.41 4.42
CA ASP A 322 -17.90 -12.66 3.72
C ASP A 322 -16.70 -13.36 4.40
N GLU A 323 -16.50 -14.64 4.08
CA GLU A 323 -15.30 -15.36 4.50
C GLU A 323 -14.08 -14.91 3.69
N PHE A 324 -12.90 -14.99 4.30
CA PHE A 324 -11.63 -14.68 3.67
C PHE A 324 -10.98 -15.94 3.11
N GLY A 325 -11.62 -16.54 2.10
CA GLY A 325 -11.15 -17.78 1.46
C GLY A 325 -11.01 -18.99 2.41
N GLY A 326 -11.69 -18.96 3.57
CA GLY A 326 -11.67 -20.01 4.59
C GLY A 326 -10.43 -20.04 5.50
N GLN A 327 -9.50 -19.09 5.39
CA GLN A 327 -8.28 -19.05 6.21
C GLN A 327 -7.99 -17.63 6.70
N GLY A 328 -7.94 -17.46 8.02
CA GLY A 328 -7.60 -16.19 8.65
C GLY A 328 -6.16 -15.76 8.40
N ARG A 329 -5.95 -14.45 8.22
CA ARG A 329 -4.64 -13.84 7.99
C ARG A 329 -4.49 -12.51 8.71
N VAL A 330 -3.38 -12.33 9.42
CA VAL A 330 -2.85 -11.03 9.83
C VAL A 330 -1.67 -10.68 8.90
N MET A 331 -1.54 -9.40 8.55
CA MET A 331 -0.59 -8.91 7.53
C MET A 331 -0.75 -9.54 6.13
N PRO A 332 -1.97 -9.74 5.59
CA PRO A 332 -2.11 -10.11 4.20
C PRO A 332 -1.75 -8.93 3.29
N ASP A 333 -1.21 -9.20 2.12
CA ASP A 333 -1.18 -8.24 1.01
C ASP A 333 -2.34 -8.51 0.05
N ALA A 334 -2.87 -7.45 -0.56
CA ALA A 334 -3.87 -7.51 -1.62
C ALA A 334 -3.31 -6.83 -2.87
N THR A 335 -3.24 -7.55 -3.98
CA THR A 335 -2.69 -7.04 -5.25
C THR A 335 -3.69 -7.25 -6.37
N PHE A 336 -3.98 -6.19 -7.12
CA PHE A 336 -4.75 -6.31 -8.36
C PHE A 336 -3.99 -7.10 -9.41
N LEU A 337 -4.70 -7.96 -10.13
CA LEU A 337 -4.22 -8.55 -11.37
C LEU A 337 -4.83 -7.83 -12.58
N VAL A 338 -4.25 -8.08 -13.75
CA VAL A 338 -4.61 -7.42 -15.01
C VAL A 338 -6.06 -7.69 -15.47
N ASP A 339 -6.68 -8.76 -14.97
CA ASP A 339 -8.06 -9.13 -15.26
C ASP A 339 -9.08 -8.54 -14.26
N GLY A 340 -8.61 -7.74 -13.29
CA GLY A 340 -9.44 -7.16 -12.23
C GLY A 340 -9.65 -8.08 -11.02
N SER A 341 -9.16 -9.32 -11.05
CA SER A 341 -9.12 -10.17 -9.86
C SER A 341 -8.13 -9.64 -8.82
N ILE A 342 -8.30 -10.06 -7.57
CA ILE A 342 -7.46 -9.65 -6.44
C ILE A 342 -6.71 -10.87 -5.92
N LEU A 343 -5.38 -10.81 -5.94
CA LEU A 343 -4.53 -11.79 -5.29
C LEU A 343 -4.33 -11.40 -3.82
N PHE A 344 -4.74 -12.27 -2.91
CA PHE A 344 -4.37 -12.23 -1.51
C PHE A 344 -3.23 -13.19 -1.24
N VAL A 345 -2.13 -12.66 -0.69
CA VAL A 345 -0.91 -13.43 -0.39
C VAL A 345 -0.31 -12.95 0.92
N ASN A 346 0.74 -13.63 1.37
CA ASN A 346 1.44 -13.35 2.62
C ASN A 346 0.53 -13.52 3.87
N GLY A 347 1.13 -13.25 5.03
CA GLY A 347 0.46 -13.22 6.31
C GLY A 347 0.62 -14.48 7.17
N ALA A 348 0.18 -14.35 8.41
CA ALA A 348 0.22 -15.37 9.44
C ALA A 348 -1.20 -15.72 9.92
N ALA A 349 -1.44 -16.97 10.31
CA ALA A 349 -2.75 -17.40 10.82
C ALA A 349 -2.97 -17.05 12.29
N THR A 350 -1.91 -16.72 13.03
CA THR A 350 -1.98 -16.38 14.45
C THR A 350 -1.04 -15.24 14.83
N GLY A 351 -1.43 -14.47 15.84
CA GLY A 351 -0.60 -13.41 16.41
C GLY A 351 -0.81 -12.06 15.75
N PHE A 352 0.27 -11.27 15.65
CA PHE A 352 0.23 -9.88 15.23
C PHE A 352 1.52 -9.41 14.54
N ALA A 353 1.44 -8.24 13.90
CA ALA A 353 2.57 -7.60 13.24
C ALA A 353 3.63 -7.14 14.24
N GLY A 354 4.88 -7.56 14.03
CA GLY A 354 5.99 -7.18 14.88
C GLY A 354 7.15 -8.18 14.85
N TYR A 355 8.20 -7.84 15.57
CA TYR A 355 9.36 -8.70 15.74
C TYR A 355 9.12 -9.77 16.80
N ARG A 356 9.79 -10.91 16.62
CA ARG A 356 10.00 -11.86 17.72
C ARG A 356 10.63 -11.16 18.91
N LYS A 357 10.44 -11.77 20.09
CA LYS A 357 11.14 -11.38 21.32
C LYS A 357 12.19 -12.45 21.67
N GLY A 358 13.31 -12.00 22.25
CA GLY A 358 14.43 -12.89 22.58
C GLY A 358 15.19 -13.42 21.36
N GLY A 359 16.04 -14.42 21.57
CA GLY A 359 16.94 -14.97 20.55
C GLY A 359 17.19 -16.47 20.70
N GLY A 360 17.89 -17.04 19.72
CA GLY A 360 18.25 -18.46 19.71
C GLY A 360 17.04 -19.40 19.74
N ALA A 361 17.18 -20.52 20.45
CA ALA A 361 16.15 -21.56 20.57
C ALA A 361 14.91 -21.11 21.38
N ASN A 362 15.03 -20.06 22.20
CA ASN A 362 13.96 -19.55 23.07
C ASN A 362 13.26 -18.32 22.49
N ALA A 363 13.39 -18.11 21.19
CA ALA A 363 12.73 -17.03 20.47
C ALA A 363 11.21 -17.15 20.59
N LEU A 364 10.57 -16.08 21.05
CA LEU A 364 9.12 -15.96 21.11
C LEU A 364 8.63 -15.25 19.86
N TRP A 365 8.10 -16.03 18.91
CA TRP A 365 7.51 -15.51 17.68
C TRP A 365 6.14 -14.88 17.98
N VAL A 366 5.94 -13.65 17.51
CA VAL A 366 4.70 -12.89 17.75
C VAL A 366 3.71 -13.00 16.60
N ASN A 367 4.15 -13.55 15.48
CA ASN A 367 3.37 -14.01 14.35
C ASN A 367 3.83 -15.44 14.04
N GLU A 368 2.86 -16.35 13.94
CA GLU A 368 3.10 -17.78 13.79
C GLU A 368 2.09 -18.39 12.81
N ASN A 369 2.38 -19.62 12.36
CA ASN A 369 1.59 -20.34 11.38
C ASN A 369 1.47 -19.56 10.04
N PRO A 370 2.56 -19.43 9.28
CA PRO A 370 2.55 -18.73 8.00
C PRO A 370 1.49 -19.31 7.06
N VAL A 371 0.73 -18.44 6.39
CA VAL A 371 -0.30 -18.88 5.44
C VAL A 371 0.30 -18.96 4.05
N PHE A 372 0.81 -20.13 3.70
CA PHE A 372 1.56 -20.37 2.47
C PHE A 372 0.71 -20.28 1.19
N THR A 373 -0.58 -20.54 1.28
CA THR A 373 -1.45 -20.69 0.12
C THR A 373 -2.07 -19.36 -0.27
N PRO A 374 -1.89 -18.79 -1.47
CA PRO A 374 -2.58 -17.56 -1.88
C PRO A 374 -4.04 -17.81 -2.24
N PHE A 375 -4.84 -16.74 -2.24
CA PHE A 375 -6.21 -16.75 -2.72
C PHE A 375 -6.37 -15.78 -3.90
N LEU A 376 -6.93 -16.27 -5.00
CA LEU A 376 -7.39 -15.47 -6.11
C LEU A 376 -8.87 -15.16 -5.91
N TYR A 377 -9.21 -13.88 -5.78
CA TYR A 377 -10.56 -13.43 -5.53
C TYR A 377 -11.15 -12.74 -6.76
N ASP A 378 -12.32 -13.20 -7.18
CA ASP A 378 -13.15 -12.53 -8.17
C ASP A 378 -14.07 -11.53 -7.46
N PRO A 379 -13.85 -10.21 -7.63
CA PRO A 379 -14.62 -9.22 -6.91
C PRO A 379 -16.07 -9.07 -7.39
N PHE A 380 -16.42 -9.56 -8.58
CA PHE A 380 -17.78 -9.45 -9.11
C PHE A 380 -18.58 -10.70 -8.76
N ALA A 381 -17.99 -11.89 -8.93
CA ALA A 381 -18.60 -13.15 -8.54
C ALA A 381 -18.58 -13.39 -7.03
N LYS A 382 -17.73 -12.68 -6.28
CA LYS A 382 -17.49 -12.87 -4.84
C LYS A 382 -17.05 -14.30 -4.53
N THR A 383 -16.12 -14.83 -5.33
CA THR A 383 -15.62 -16.20 -5.18
C THR A 383 -14.11 -16.23 -5.01
N TYR A 384 -13.63 -17.21 -4.26
CA TYR A 384 -12.21 -17.46 -4.05
C TYR A 384 -11.77 -18.72 -4.79
N LYS A 385 -10.55 -18.69 -5.32
CA LYS A 385 -9.82 -19.87 -5.78
C LYS A 385 -8.50 -19.95 -5.04
N THR A 386 -8.20 -21.13 -4.53
CA THR A 386 -6.93 -21.43 -3.87
C THR A 386 -5.84 -21.68 -4.92
N LEU A 387 -4.69 -21.02 -4.77
CA LEU A 387 -3.53 -21.20 -5.66
C LEU A 387 -2.48 -22.13 -5.04
N ALA A 388 -1.45 -22.48 -5.81
CA ALA A 388 -0.30 -23.25 -5.32
C ALA A 388 0.36 -22.58 -4.11
N ALA A 389 0.81 -23.36 -3.14
CA ALA A 389 1.43 -22.83 -1.93
C ALA A 389 2.89 -22.38 -2.16
N SER A 390 3.26 -21.27 -1.52
CA SER A 390 4.66 -20.84 -1.38
C SER A 390 5.42 -21.80 -0.45
N THR A 391 6.73 -21.91 -0.64
CA THR A 391 7.63 -22.58 0.31
C THR A 391 8.30 -21.61 1.28
N ILE A 392 8.11 -20.29 1.08
CA ILE A 392 8.73 -19.23 1.87
C ILE A 392 7.67 -18.60 2.78
N PRO A 393 7.91 -18.53 4.11
CA PRO A 393 7.00 -17.91 5.06
C PRO A 393 7.07 -16.38 4.96
N ARG A 394 6.13 -15.79 4.23
CA ARG A 394 6.01 -14.33 4.06
C ARG A 394 5.07 -13.74 5.13
N MET A 395 5.61 -13.24 6.23
CA MET A 395 4.85 -12.65 7.36
C MET A 395 5.18 -11.16 7.54
N TYR A 396 5.52 -10.72 8.75
CA TYR A 396 5.86 -9.32 9.02
C TYR A 396 6.97 -8.83 8.09
N HIS A 397 6.81 -7.60 7.56
CA HIS A 397 7.69 -7.00 6.55
C HIS A 397 7.79 -7.82 5.25
N SER A 398 6.67 -8.31 4.73
CA SER A 398 6.58 -8.84 3.37
C SER A 398 5.83 -7.86 2.49
N VAL A 399 6.03 -7.97 1.19
CA VAL A 399 5.39 -7.13 0.18
C VAL A 399 4.98 -7.95 -1.02
N SER A 400 3.97 -7.46 -1.75
CA SER A 400 3.63 -7.95 -3.09
C SER A 400 3.28 -6.80 -4.03
N THR A 401 3.68 -6.88 -5.28
CA THR A 401 3.33 -5.90 -6.30
C THR A 401 3.19 -6.54 -7.68
N LEU A 402 2.21 -6.08 -8.47
CA LEU A 402 2.03 -6.51 -9.85
C LEU A 402 3.16 -5.94 -10.72
N ILE A 403 3.76 -6.78 -11.55
CA ILE A 403 4.78 -6.36 -12.52
C ILE A 403 4.27 -6.51 -13.97
N PRO A 404 4.90 -5.87 -14.97
CA PRO A 404 4.30 -5.70 -16.29
C PRO A 404 4.08 -6.96 -17.12
N ASP A 405 4.73 -8.09 -16.78
CA ASP A 405 4.48 -9.38 -17.44
C ASP A 405 3.21 -10.09 -16.92
N GLY A 406 2.50 -9.48 -15.97
CA GLY A 406 1.29 -10.00 -15.36
C GLY A 406 1.54 -10.90 -14.14
N SER A 407 2.80 -11.18 -13.79
CA SER A 407 3.14 -11.86 -12.55
C SER A 407 3.14 -10.91 -11.35
N VAL A 408 3.11 -11.46 -10.14
CA VAL A 408 3.22 -10.70 -8.89
C VAL A 408 4.58 -10.96 -8.27
N LEU A 409 5.37 -9.89 -8.15
CA LEU A 409 6.64 -9.92 -7.44
C LEU A 409 6.38 -9.90 -5.94
N ILE A 410 6.94 -10.87 -5.22
CA ILE A 410 6.80 -11.01 -3.77
C ILE A 410 8.19 -11.06 -3.15
N ALA A 411 8.43 -10.19 -2.17
CA ALA A 411 9.72 -10.06 -1.49
C ALA A 411 9.54 -9.87 0.02
N GLY A 412 10.66 -9.89 0.73
CA GLY A 412 10.69 -9.74 2.18
C GLY A 412 10.28 -11.01 2.91
N SER A 413 10.80 -11.22 4.09
CA SER A 413 10.01 -11.17 5.30
C SER A 413 11.02 -11.02 6.39
N ASN A 414 10.73 -10.17 7.37
CA ASN A 414 11.65 -9.98 8.47
C ASN A 414 10.92 -9.82 9.79
N PRO A 415 10.44 -10.93 10.36
CA PRO A 415 9.91 -10.95 11.72
C PRO A 415 11.00 -10.76 12.81
N GLN A 416 12.18 -10.22 12.45
CA GLN A 416 13.36 -10.11 13.32
C GLN A 416 13.82 -8.66 13.49
N GLY A 417 14.53 -8.40 14.59
CA GLY A 417 15.15 -7.09 14.85
C GLY A 417 16.26 -6.72 13.84
N SER A 418 16.92 -7.70 13.23
CA SER A 418 17.96 -7.52 12.21
C SER A 418 18.09 -8.79 11.36
N VAL A 419 18.78 -8.70 10.22
CA VAL A 419 19.08 -9.81 9.30
C VAL A 419 19.51 -11.05 10.07
N SER A 420 18.69 -12.09 9.99
CA SER A 420 18.93 -13.38 10.65
C SER A 420 18.64 -14.51 9.68
N LEU A 421 19.68 -15.27 9.35
CA LEU A 421 19.60 -16.45 8.49
C LEU A 421 19.67 -17.72 9.35
N ASN A 422 19.17 -18.85 8.84
CA ASN A 422 19.19 -20.16 9.51
C ASN A 422 18.42 -20.20 10.84
N VAL A 423 17.31 -19.47 10.89
CA VAL A 423 16.33 -19.49 11.99
C VAL A 423 14.98 -19.99 11.45
N LYS A 424 14.04 -20.31 12.35
CA LYS A 424 12.71 -20.83 11.97
C LYS A 424 12.04 -20.01 10.85
N TYR A 425 12.06 -18.69 10.98
CA TYR A 425 11.63 -17.74 9.95
C TYR A 425 12.81 -16.82 9.64
N SER A 426 13.52 -17.11 8.55
CA SER A 426 14.71 -16.38 8.13
C SER A 426 14.33 -15.04 7.50
N THR A 427 15.26 -14.08 7.50
CA THR A 427 15.14 -12.86 6.71
C THR A 427 15.24 -13.21 5.23
N GLU A 428 14.25 -12.79 4.43
CA GLU A 428 14.12 -13.13 3.00
C GLU A 428 14.20 -11.94 2.05
#